data_AF-A0A916R7C2-F1
#
_entry.id   AF-A0A916R7C2-F1
#
_cell.length_a   1.000
_cell.length_b   1.000
_cell.length_c   1.000
_cell.angle_alpha   90.00
_cell.angle_beta   90.00
_cell.angle_gamma   90.00
#
_symmetry.space_group_name_H-M   'P 1'
#
loop_
_entity.id
_entity.type
_entity.pdbx_description
1 polymer ?
#
loop_
_entity_poly.entity_id
_entity_poly.type
_entity_poly.pdbx_seq_one_letter_code
_entity_poly.pdbx_strand_id
1 'polypeptide(L)' 'MIPLRENQLLIKEELQEIWQNLPEKVLENFEEFVSLMREIGIIEFREKEERYKFADIYVYGFEMIRQGAV' A
#
# COMPACT_ATOMS: atom_id res chain seq x y z
N MET A 1 -0.30 16.18 -4.61
CA MET A 1 0.53 15.65 -5.74
C MET A 1 1.84 15.20 -5.12
N ILE A 2 1.98 13.90 -4.82
CA ILE A 2 3.20 13.37 -4.22
C ILE A 2 4.18 13.10 -5.38
N PRO A 3 5.38 13.70 -5.39
CA PRO A 3 6.33 13.49 -6.47
C PRO A 3 6.78 12.02 -6.49
N LEU A 4 6.89 11.45 -7.69
CA LEU A 4 7.49 10.13 -7.89
C LEU A 4 8.95 10.20 -7.42
N ARG A 5 9.24 9.65 -6.23
CA ARG A 5 10.60 9.60 -5.68
C ARG A 5 11.41 8.59 -6.48
N GLU A 6 12.41 9.07 -7.20
CA GLU A 6 13.32 8.25 -8.04
C GLU A 6 14.28 7.36 -7.22
N ASN A 7 14.17 7.33 -5.89
CA ASN A 7 14.89 6.41 -5.00
C ASN A 7 13.89 5.58 -4.18
N GLN A 8 13.96 4.25 -4.29
CA GLN A 8 13.10 3.29 -3.59
C GLN A 8 13.46 3.10 -2.11
N LEU A 9 14.41 3.88 -1.59
CA LEU A 9 14.90 3.79 -0.22
C LEU A 9 14.61 5.10 0.49
N LEU A 10 13.86 5.00 1.58
CA LEU A 10 13.59 6.11 2.50
C LEU A 10 14.46 5.94 3.75
N ILE A 11 15.06 7.04 4.21
CA ILE A 11 15.63 7.06 5.55
C ILE A 11 14.50 7.13 6.59
N LYS A 12 14.81 6.78 7.85
CA LYS A 12 13.82 6.68 8.92
C LYS A 12 13.02 7.98 9.09
N GLU A 13 13.67 9.12 8.96
CA GLU A 13 13.09 10.45 9.13
C GLU A 13 12.04 10.74 8.04
N GLU A 14 12.32 10.35 6.79
CA GLU A 14 11.37 10.49 5.68
C GLU A 14 10.16 9.56 5.85
N LEU A 15 10.39 8.34 6.35
CA LEU A 15 9.29 7.41 6.67
C LEU A 15 8.44 7.93 7.84
N GLN A 16 9.07 8.55 8.83
CA GLN A 16 8.38 9.15 9.97
C GLN A 16 7.53 10.36 9.54
N GLU A 17 8.01 11.17 8.59
CA GLU A 17 7.22 12.26 8.00
C GLU A 17 5.97 11.73 7.28
N ILE A 18 6.09 10.64 6.52
CA ILE A 18 4.93 9.99 5.90
C ILE A 18 3.96 9.50 6.98
N TRP A 19 4.46 8.84 8.02
CA TRP A 19 3.64 8.35 9.14
C TRP A 19 2.88 9.47 9.87
N GLN A 20 3.53 10.60 10.17
CA GLN A 20 2.91 11.73 10.87
C GLN A 20 1.90 12.50 10.01
N ASN A 21 2.06 12.45 8.69
CA ASN A 21 1.13 13.04 7.74
C ASN A 21 -0.08 12.13 7.43
N LEU A 22 -0.10 10.90 7.95
CA LEU A 22 -1.31 10.08 7.85
C LEU A 22 -2.43 10.72 8.68
N PRO A 23 -3.67 10.77 8.17
CA PRO A 23 -4.79 11.32 8.91
C PRO A 23 -4.93 10.65 10.28
N GLU A 24 -4.99 11.42 11.37
CA GLU A 24 -5.06 10.93 12.78
C GLU A 24 -6.16 9.88 13.03
N LYS A 25 -7.18 9.82 12.16
CA LYS A 25 -8.28 8.84 12.15
C LYS A 25 -8.02 7.69 11.17
N VAL A 26 -6.91 6.98 11.31
CA VAL A 26 -6.42 6.08 10.24
C VAL A 26 -7.41 4.96 9.84
N LEU A 27 -8.43 4.59 10.64
CA LEU A 27 -9.37 3.50 10.29
C LEU A 27 -10.76 3.64 10.96
N GLU A 28 -11.61 4.61 10.57
CA GLU A 28 -13.02 4.55 10.99
C GLU A 28 -13.81 3.51 10.19
N ASN A 29 -13.36 3.18 8.98
CA ASN A 29 -13.98 2.18 8.12
C ASN A 29 -12.98 1.49 7.17
N PHE A 30 -13.47 0.45 6.49
CA PHE A 30 -12.67 -0.37 5.57
C PHE A 30 -12.17 0.42 4.33
N GLU A 31 -12.91 1.42 3.87
CA GLU A 31 -12.51 2.19 2.69
C GLU A 31 -11.30 3.11 2.99
N GLU A 32 -11.25 3.67 4.19
CA GLU A 32 -10.09 4.43 4.67
C GLU A 32 -8.84 3.55 4.78
N PHE A 33 -9.00 2.31 5.27
CA PHE A 33 -7.92 1.31 5.28
C PHE A 33 -7.39 1.04 3.87
N VAL A 34 -8.29 0.74 2.93
CA VAL A 34 -7.93 0.45 1.55
C VAL A 34 -7.26 1.67 0.90
N SER A 35 -7.78 2.87 1.15
CA SER A 35 -7.21 4.11 0.63
C SER A 35 -5.79 4.33 1.12
N LEU A 36 -5.53 4.14 2.42
CA LEU A 36 -4.18 4.21 2.99
C LEU A 36 -3.25 3.21 2.31
N MET A 37 -3.64 1.93 2.27
CA MET A 37 -2.82 0.84 1.74
C MET A 37 -2.49 1.04 0.24
N ARG A 38 -3.40 1.67 -0.50
CA ARG A 38 -3.17 2.10 -1.89
C ARG A 38 -2.20 3.27 -1.97
N GLU A 39 -2.37 4.28 -1.13
CA GLU A 39 -1.51 5.48 -1.09
C GLU A 39 -0.06 5.13 -0.78
N ILE A 40 0.17 4.22 0.16
CA ILE A 40 1.53 3.75 0.52
C ILE A 40 2.05 2.63 -0.40
N GLY A 41 1.30 2.28 -1.46
CA GLY A 41 1.75 1.36 -2.50
C GLY A 41 1.77 -0.13 -2.10
N ILE A 42 1.03 -0.54 -1.07
CA ILE A 42 0.94 -1.94 -0.67
C ILE A 42 -0.08 -2.71 -1.52
N ILE A 43 -1.21 -2.08 -1.89
CA ILE A 43 -2.25 -2.73 -2.68
C ILE A 43 -2.67 -1.93 -3.91
N GLU A 44 -3.13 -2.62 -4.94
CA GLU A 44 -3.72 -2.07 -6.16
C GLU A 44 -5.04 -2.81 -6.46
N PHE A 45 -6.13 -2.10 -6.71
CA PHE A 45 -7.38 -2.74 -7.12
C PHE A 45 -7.34 -3.08 -8.62
N ARG A 46 -7.56 -4.36 -8.96
CA ARG A 46 -7.62 -4.86 -10.33
C ARG A 46 -9.09 -5.02 -10.73
N GLU A 47 -9.63 -4.00 -11.40
CA GLU A 47 -11.06 -3.96 -11.80
C GLU A 47 -11.51 -5.21 -12.58
N LYS A 48 -10.67 -5.72 -13.48
CA LYS A 48 -10.98 -6.91 -14.29
C LYS A 48 -11.15 -8.19 -13.48
N GLU A 49 -10.53 -8.25 -12.30
CA GLU A 49 -10.51 -9.43 -11.44
C GLU A 49 -11.36 -9.25 -10.19
N GLU A 50 -11.88 -8.03 -9.97
CA GLU A 50 -12.55 -7.59 -8.73
C GLU A 50 -11.75 -7.94 -7.47
N ARG A 51 -10.42 -7.79 -7.54
CA ARG A 51 -9.47 -8.21 -6.48
C ARG A 51 -8.43 -7.14 -6.19
N TYR A 52 -7.93 -7.14 -4.95
CA TYR A 52 -6.77 -6.36 -4.56
C TYR A 52 -5.49 -7.17 -4.79
N LYS A 53 -4.60 -6.66 -5.65
CA LYS A 53 -3.25 -7.15 -5.82
C LYS A 53 -2.36 -6.55 -4.73
N PHE A 54 -1.67 -7.38 -3.97
CA PHE A 54 -0.66 -6.95 -3.00
C PHE A 54 0.71 -6.83 -3.66
N ALA A 55 1.55 -5.92 -3.17
CA ALA A 55 2.96 -5.86 -3.54
C ALA A 55 3.69 -7.16 -3.13
N ASP A 56 4.59 -7.63 -3.99
CA ASP A 56 5.14 -8.99 -3.92
C ASP A 56 5.84 -9.33 -2.60
N ILE A 57 6.46 -8.34 -1.93
CA ILE A 57 7.11 -8.54 -0.63
C ILE A 57 6.12 -8.99 0.47
N TYR A 58 4.86 -8.59 0.36
CA TYR A 58 3.80 -8.95 1.31
C TYR A 58 3.12 -10.27 0.96
N VAL A 59 3.18 -10.71 -0.31
CA VAL A 59 2.66 -12.03 -0.71
C VAL A 59 3.35 -13.15 0.07
N TYR A 60 4.68 -13.03 0.26
CA TYR A 60 5.44 -13.98 1.06
C TYR A 60 5.17 -13.84 2.56
N GLY A 61 5.15 -12.61 3.07
CA GLY A 61 4.96 -12.35 4.51
C GLY A 61 3.60 -12.77 5.05
N PHE A 62 2.57 -12.78 4.20
CA PHE A 62 1.20 -13.21 4.55
C PHE A 62 0.85 -14.61 4.04
N GLU A 63 1.82 -15.37 3.53
CA GLU A 63 1.62 -16.72 2.96
C GLU A 63 0.48 -16.79 1.91
N MET A 64 0.33 -15.74 1.11
CA MET A 64 -0.77 -15.63 0.16
C MET A 64 -0.56 -16.55 -1.05
N ILE A 65 -1.63 -17.23 -1.47
CA ILE A 65 -1.61 -18.03 -2.69
C ILE A 65 -1.56 -17.08 -3.89
N ARG A 66 -0.50 -17.17 -4.70
CA ARG A 66 -0.40 -16.47 -5.98
C ARG A 66 -1.46 -17.00 -6.95
N GLN A 67 -2.58 -16.30 -7.05
CA GLN A 67 -3.60 -16.52 -8.08
C GLN A 67 -3.47 -15.37 -9.10
N GLY A 68 -3.30 -15.69 -10.39
CA GLY A 68 -3.25 -14.69 -11.46
C GLY A 68 -1.89 -14.44 -12.13
N ALA A 69 -0.89 -15.30 -11.93
CA ALA A 69 0.33 -15.30 -12.75
C ALA A 69 0.11 -16.09 -14.06
N VAL A 70 -0.70 -15.54 -14.97
CA VAL A 70 -0.69 -15.90 -16.41
C VAL A 70 -0.84 -14.62 -17.22
#